data_AF-A0A023GEA7-F1
#
_entry.id   AF-A0A023GEA7-F1
#
_cell.length_a   1.000
_cell.length_b   1.000
_cell.length_c   1.000
_cell.angle_alpha   90.00
_cell.angle_beta   90.00
_cell.angle_gamma   90.00
#
_symmetry.space_group_name_H-M   'P 1'
#
loop_
_entity.id
_entity.type
_entity.pdbx_description
1 polymer ?
#
loop_
_entity_poly.entity_id
_entity_poly.type
_entity_poly.pdbx_seq_one_letter_code
_entity_poly.pdbx_strand_id
1 'polypeptide(L)'
;LLECLVFSSLISAVDPVAVLAIFQEVGVNKVLYFLVFGESLLNDAVTVVLYNMMVGFFGSDITAKEIGVGFAAFLSVSLGASAIGCIMGMITAVATKYTHDVRVVEPLAVLGIAYLSYLTAELVHFSGIISIICCGLVQVQYAMGNISRKSYTTVKYFTKMLSAVSDTVIFIFLGIVLVNKRHVWNTGFVVWSAALCLVYRFMTVFGLTYIVNVVGRVKKINLEEQFIMAYGGLRGAVAFSLVIMLSACKFPNYEMFVTTTLVIVLFTVFIQGASVKPLVNLLKIRLQQTEGEKLIREINSKLVDNIMLGIEEITGHRGGNYWKQVMEQIDEKYLKPLLQHKSAQDSLTRVYT
;
A
#
# COMPACT_ATOMS: atom_id res chain seq x y z
N LEU A 1 -11.73 -18.48 19.87
CA LEU A 1 -11.80 -17.03 19.55
C LEU A 1 -10.47 -16.50 18.99
N LEU A 2 -9.36 -16.64 19.72
CA LEU A 2 -8.07 -16.10 19.29
C LEU A 2 -7.54 -16.74 18.00
N GLU A 3 -7.76 -18.06 17.79
CA GLU A 3 -7.52 -18.72 16.49
C GLU A 3 -8.29 -18.05 15.34
N CYS A 4 -9.56 -17.68 15.56
CA CYS A 4 -10.37 -16.98 14.58
C CYS A 4 -9.87 -15.55 14.34
N LEU A 5 -9.33 -14.87 15.35
CA LEU A 5 -8.74 -13.54 15.22
C LEU A 5 -7.43 -13.58 14.42
N VAL A 6 -6.59 -14.60 14.64
CA VAL A 6 -5.39 -14.86 13.83
C VAL A 6 -5.76 -15.18 12.38
N PHE A 7 -6.78 -16.02 12.17
CA PHE A 7 -7.29 -16.30 10.82
C PHE A 7 -7.88 -15.04 10.17
N SER A 8 -8.58 -14.21 10.93
CA SER A 8 -9.17 -12.97 10.43
C SER A 8 -8.10 -11.93 10.08
N SER A 9 -7.01 -11.85 10.85
CA SER A 9 -5.92 -10.94 10.55
C SER A 9 -5.20 -11.38 9.27
N LEU A 10 -4.79 -12.65 9.14
CA LEU A 10 -4.09 -13.12 7.92
C LEU A 10 -4.95 -13.01 6.66
N ILE A 11 -6.26 -13.32 6.74
CA ILE A 11 -7.12 -13.25 5.56
C ILE A 11 -7.46 -11.81 5.19
N SER A 12 -7.22 -10.83 6.07
CA SER A 12 -7.48 -9.41 5.81
C SER A 12 -6.54 -8.82 4.74
N ALA A 13 -5.39 -9.45 4.47
CA ALA A 13 -4.50 -9.01 3.40
C ALA A 13 -5.21 -9.05 2.04
N VAL A 14 -4.97 -8.03 1.21
CA VAL A 14 -5.63 -7.82 -0.08
C VAL A 14 -4.54 -7.49 -1.08
N ASP A 15 -4.59 -8.17 -2.22
CA ASP A 15 -3.61 -8.06 -3.28
C ASP A 15 -4.30 -7.64 -4.59
N PRO A 16 -4.19 -6.37 -5.00
CA PRO A 16 -4.85 -5.86 -6.18
C PRO A 16 -3.99 -6.04 -7.44
N VAL A 17 -2.85 -6.76 -7.40
CA VAL A 17 -1.86 -6.75 -8.50
C VAL A 17 -2.49 -7.10 -9.85
N ALA A 18 -3.34 -8.13 -9.90
CA ALA A 18 -4.06 -8.50 -11.13
C ALA A 18 -5.05 -7.41 -11.58
N VAL A 19 -5.73 -6.75 -10.64
CA VAL A 19 -6.70 -5.68 -10.93
C VAL A 19 -6.00 -4.41 -11.42
N LEU A 20 -4.87 -4.05 -10.80
CA LEU A 20 -4.05 -2.90 -11.20
C LEU A 20 -3.47 -3.09 -12.60
N ALA A 21 -3.07 -4.31 -12.97
CA ALA A 21 -2.63 -4.62 -14.33
C ALA A 21 -3.77 -4.40 -15.35
N ILE A 22 -4.99 -4.86 -15.05
CA ILE A 22 -6.17 -4.63 -15.90
C ILE A 22 -6.51 -3.13 -15.98
N PHE A 23 -6.42 -2.39 -14.87
CA PHE A 23 -6.68 -0.94 -14.88
C PHE A 23 -5.69 -0.17 -15.76
N GLN A 24 -4.42 -0.59 -15.81
CA GLN A 24 -3.43 -0.03 -16.71
C GLN A 24 -3.74 -0.35 -18.18
N GLU A 25 -4.20 -1.57 -18.48
CA GLU A 25 -4.56 -1.99 -19.83
C GLU A 25 -5.82 -1.26 -20.34
N VAL A 26 -6.86 -1.15 -19.52
CA VAL A 26 -8.13 -0.51 -19.87
C VAL A 26 -8.04 1.02 -19.84
N GLY A 27 -7.03 1.60 -19.18
CA GLY A 27 -6.87 3.05 -19.09
C GLY A 27 -7.86 3.69 -18.11
N VAL A 28 -8.05 3.08 -16.95
CA VAL A 28 -8.91 3.58 -15.88
C VAL A 28 -8.33 4.86 -15.25
N ASN A 29 -9.20 5.71 -14.70
CA ASN A 29 -8.85 6.91 -13.95
C ASN A 29 -7.68 6.70 -12.97
N LYS A 30 -6.57 7.45 -13.15
CA LYS A 30 -5.38 7.39 -12.29
C LYS A 30 -5.67 7.57 -10.80
N VAL A 31 -6.70 8.35 -10.45
CA VAL A 31 -7.09 8.55 -9.05
C VAL A 31 -7.56 7.24 -8.41
N LEU A 32 -8.33 6.43 -9.16
CA LEU A 32 -8.79 5.13 -8.68
C LEU A 32 -7.61 4.15 -8.56
N TYR A 33 -6.72 4.15 -9.56
CA TYR A 33 -5.50 3.35 -9.53
C TYR A 33 -4.65 3.61 -8.27
N PHE A 34 -4.34 4.89 -7.99
CA PHE A 34 -3.52 5.24 -6.82
C PHE A 34 -4.24 4.98 -5.50
N LEU A 35 -5.57 5.10 -5.46
CA LEU A 35 -6.34 4.82 -4.27
C LEU A 35 -6.31 3.33 -3.92
N VAL A 36 -6.59 2.45 -4.89
CA VAL A 36 -6.55 0.98 -4.68
C VAL A 36 -5.13 0.51 -4.36
N PHE A 37 -4.13 1.06 -5.06
CA PHE A 37 -2.72 0.76 -4.79
C PHE A 37 -2.31 1.16 -3.37
N GLY A 38 -2.63 2.39 -2.95
CA GLY A 38 -2.29 2.87 -1.61
C GLY A 38 -3.02 2.11 -0.50
N GLU A 39 -4.30 1.79 -0.70
CA GLU A 39 -5.08 0.97 0.22
C GLU A 39 -4.41 -0.39 0.45
N SER A 40 -4.04 -1.07 -0.62
CA SER A 40 -3.50 -2.44 -0.54
C SER A 40 -2.10 -2.45 0.07
N LEU A 41 -1.27 -1.49 -0.29
CA LEU A 41 0.07 -1.33 0.25
C LEU A 41 0.04 -1.08 1.77
N LEU A 42 -0.87 -0.21 2.25
CA LEU A 42 -1.05 0.02 3.69
C LEU A 42 -1.70 -1.18 4.39
N ASN A 43 -2.67 -1.83 3.75
CA ASN A 43 -3.37 -2.99 4.29
C ASN A 43 -2.44 -4.17 4.54
N ASP A 44 -1.52 -4.46 3.62
CA ASP A 44 -0.53 -5.52 3.81
C ASP A 44 0.38 -5.25 5.00
N ALA A 45 0.84 -4.00 5.13
CA ALA A 45 1.70 -3.58 6.22
C ALA A 45 1.01 -3.71 7.59
N VAL A 46 -0.24 -3.25 7.68
CA VAL A 46 -1.07 -3.34 8.90
C VAL A 46 -1.43 -4.79 9.22
N THR A 47 -1.76 -5.59 8.20
CA THR A 47 -2.14 -7.00 8.36
C THR A 47 -1.02 -7.82 8.99
N VAL A 48 0.23 -7.64 8.56
CA VAL A 48 1.37 -8.38 9.14
C VAL A 48 1.61 -7.99 10.59
N VAL A 49 1.48 -6.70 10.94
CA VAL A 49 1.59 -6.26 12.35
C VAL A 49 0.48 -6.86 13.20
N LEU A 50 -0.75 -6.82 12.71
CA LEU A 50 -1.90 -7.41 13.41
C LEU A 50 -1.74 -8.93 13.55
N TYR A 51 -1.23 -9.62 12.53
CA TYR A 51 -0.92 -11.03 12.57
C TYR A 51 0.10 -11.36 13.67
N ASN A 52 1.25 -10.68 13.69
CA ASN A 52 2.30 -10.91 14.68
C ASN A 52 1.79 -10.63 16.11
N MET A 53 0.98 -9.59 16.29
CA MET A 53 0.34 -9.25 17.55
C MET A 53 -0.63 -10.35 18.02
N MET A 54 -1.51 -10.83 17.14
CA MET A 54 -2.47 -11.88 17.49
C MET A 54 -1.79 -13.22 17.78
N VAL A 55 -0.72 -13.55 17.05
CA VAL A 55 0.11 -14.73 17.34
C VAL A 55 0.83 -14.59 18.68
N GLY A 56 1.29 -13.38 19.03
CA GLY A 56 1.94 -13.11 20.32
C GLY A 56 1.02 -13.27 21.53
N PHE A 57 -0.28 -13.01 21.37
CA PHE A 57 -1.28 -13.24 22.43
C PHE A 57 -1.73 -14.70 22.55
N PHE A 58 -1.31 -15.57 21.64
CA PHE A 58 -1.68 -16.98 21.70
C PHE A 58 -1.02 -17.64 22.92
N GLY A 59 -1.83 -18.06 23.90
CA GLY A 59 -1.37 -18.70 25.13
C GLY A 59 -1.24 -17.77 26.35
N SER A 60 -1.69 -16.52 26.27
CA SER A 60 -1.80 -15.59 27.41
C SER A 60 -3.27 -15.34 27.80
N ASP A 61 -3.51 -15.09 29.09
CA ASP A 61 -4.85 -14.82 29.63
C ASP A 61 -5.30 -13.38 29.35
N ILE A 62 -6.05 -13.22 28.25
CA ILE A 62 -6.50 -11.93 27.74
C ILE A 62 -7.37 -11.20 28.77
N THR A 63 -6.76 -10.26 29.47
CA THR A 63 -7.45 -9.32 30.37
C THR A 63 -7.70 -8.00 29.64
N ALA A 64 -8.72 -7.22 30.03
CA ALA A 64 -8.99 -5.88 29.45
C ALA A 64 -7.75 -4.95 29.45
N LYS A 65 -6.86 -5.12 30.44
CA LYS A 65 -5.56 -4.43 30.50
C LYS A 65 -4.63 -4.82 29.36
N GLU A 66 -4.58 -6.09 28.99
CA GLU A 66 -3.72 -6.60 27.91
C GLU A 66 -4.21 -6.14 26.54
N ILE A 67 -5.52 -6.00 26.35
CA ILE A 67 -6.09 -5.40 25.14
C ILE A 67 -5.62 -3.95 24.99
N GLY A 68 -5.63 -3.17 26.08
CA GLY A 68 -5.13 -1.79 26.08
C GLY A 68 -3.62 -1.71 25.78
N VAL A 69 -2.82 -2.59 26.39
CA VAL A 69 -1.38 -2.70 26.10
C VAL A 69 -1.15 -3.11 24.65
N GLY A 70 -1.95 -4.02 24.11
CA GLY A 70 -1.90 -4.44 22.72
C GLY A 70 -2.16 -3.29 21.75
N PHE A 71 -3.19 -2.48 22.00
CA PHE A 71 -3.48 -1.31 21.18
C PHE A 71 -2.34 -0.28 21.23
N ALA A 72 -1.79 -0.03 22.41
CA ALA A 72 -0.63 0.85 22.57
C ALA A 72 0.61 0.29 21.85
N ALA A 73 0.84 -1.02 21.93
CA ALA A 73 1.94 -1.70 21.24
C ALA A 73 1.78 -1.65 19.71
N PHE A 74 0.56 -1.82 19.20
CA PHE A 74 0.28 -1.68 17.77
C PHE A 74 0.65 -0.28 17.26
N LEU A 75 0.24 0.77 17.99
CA LEU A 75 0.56 2.14 17.64
C LEU A 75 2.07 2.42 17.75
N SER A 76 2.72 1.95 18.82
CA SER A 76 4.16 2.19 19.01
C SER A 76 5.00 1.48 17.96
N VAL A 77 4.69 0.23 17.62
CA VAL A 77 5.37 -0.55 16.59
C VAL A 77 5.15 0.07 15.20
N SER A 78 3.93 0.51 14.90
CA SER A 78 3.61 1.09 13.59
C SER A 78 4.25 2.47 13.39
N LEU A 79 4.13 3.37 14.38
CA LEU A 79 4.73 4.71 14.33
C LEU A 79 6.25 4.65 14.42
N GLY A 80 6.79 3.76 15.27
CA GLY A 80 8.23 3.53 15.39
C GLY A 80 8.84 3.01 14.09
N ALA A 81 8.23 2.01 13.46
CA ALA A 81 8.65 1.51 12.14
C ALA A 81 8.62 2.61 11.07
N SER A 82 7.54 3.40 11.04
CA SER A 82 7.38 4.51 10.10
C SER A 82 8.47 5.58 10.29
N ALA A 83 8.79 5.95 11.54
CA ALA A 83 9.86 6.89 11.85
C ALA A 83 11.24 6.39 11.37
N ILE A 84 11.59 5.13 11.66
CA ILE A 84 12.83 4.51 11.17
C ILE A 84 12.88 4.53 9.64
N GLY A 85 11.76 4.19 9.00
CA GLY A 85 11.64 4.21 7.54
C GLY A 85 11.89 5.60 6.95
N CYS A 86 11.26 6.62 7.52
CA CYS A 86 11.44 8.00 7.09
C CYS A 86 12.89 8.47 7.28
N ILE A 87 13.53 8.15 8.41
CA ILE A 87 14.92 8.50 8.68
C ILE A 87 15.86 7.83 7.67
N MET A 88 15.70 6.54 7.40
CA MET A 88 16.51 5.81 6.42
C MET A 88 16.28 6.32 4.98
N GLY A 89 15.05 6.72 4.65
CA GLY A 89 14.73 7.36 3.38
C GLY A 89 15.45 8.71 3.21
N MET A 90 15.50 9.53 4.27
CA MET A 90 16.25 10.79 4.27
C MET A 90 17.76 10.53 4.16
N ILE A 91 18.30 9.55 4.87
CA ILE A 91 19.70 9.12 4.74
C ILE A 91 20.01 8.72 3.31
N THR A 92 19.10 8.01 2.63
CA THR A 92 19.24 7.67 1.21
C THR A 92 19.31 8.93 0.33
N ALA A 93 18.45 9.91 0.56
CA ALA A 93 18.45 11.16 -0.20
C ALA A 93 19.77 11.94 -0.01
N VAL A 94 20.29 11.98 1.22
CA VAL A 94 21.58 12.60 1.53
C VAL A 94 22.74 11.82 0.88
N ALA A 95 22.76 10.49 1.00
CA ALA A 95 23.79 9.65 0.39
C ALA A 95 23.82 9.81 -1.14
N THR A 96 22.66 9.81 -1.79
CA THR A 96 22.55 10.01 -3.24
C THR A 96 22.93 11.42 -3.67
N LYS A 97 22.72 12.45 -2.83
CA LYS A 97 23.17 13.82 -3.08
C LYS A 97 24.69 13.98 -3.11
N TYR A 98 25.43 13.26 -2.27
CA TYR A 98 26.89 13.35 -2.18
C TYR A 98 27.63 12.34 -3.08
N THR A 99 26.94 11.33 -3.60
CA THR A 99 27.55 10.25 -4.42
C THR A 99 27.44 10.54 -5.92
N HIS A 100 27.90 11.71 -6.37
CA HIS A 100 27.75 12.15 -7.77
C HIS A 100 28.81 11.54 -8.71
N ASP A 101 30.03 11.31 -8.21
CA ASP A 101 31.16 10.89 -9.05
C ASP A 101 31.11 9.40 -9.43
N VAL A 102 30.30 8.59 -8.72
CA VAL A 102 30.21 7.14 -8.92
C VAL A 102 28.76 6.71 -9.15
N ARG A 103 28.26 6.94 -10.37
CA ARG A 103 26.85 6.68 -10.75
C ARG A 103 26.38 5.23 -10.56
N VAL A 104 27.30 4.26 -10.57
CA VAL A 104 26.99 2.84 -10.33
C VAL A 104 26.55 2.56 -8.89
N VAL A 105 26.88 3.45 -7.94
CA VAL A 105 26.52 3.31 -6.53
C VAL A 105 25.10 3.82 -6.27
N GLU A 106 24.53 4.69 -7.12
CA GLU A 106 23.20 5.26 -6.91
C GLU A 106 22.10 4.19 -6.77
N PRO A 107 21.96 3.19 -7.68
CA PRO A 107 20.95 2.15 -7.53
C PRO A 107 21.20 1.25 -6.31
N LEU A 108 22.48 0.97 -6.02
CA LEU A 108 22.88 0.13 -4.89
C LEU A 108 22.56 0.80 -3.56
N ALA A 109 22.77 2.11 -3.45
CA ALA A 109 22.44 2.89 -2.27
C ALA A 109 20.92 2.92 -2.04
N VAL A 110 20.12 3.13 -3.08
CA VAL A 110 18.65 3.15 -2.98
C VAL A 110 18.10 1.81 -2.49
N LEU A 111 18.48 0.71 -3.15
CA LEU A 111 18.00 -0.62 -2.82
C LEU A 111 18.60 -1.14 -1.50
N GLY A 112 19.89 -0.90 -1.28
CA GLY A 112 20.61 -1.32 -0.09
C GLY A 112 20.11 -0.62 1.17
N ILE A 113 19.92 0.70 1.14
CA ILE A 113 19.40 1.43 2.30
C ILE A 113 17.92 1.10 2.56
N ALA A 114 17.13 0.84 1.51
CA ALA A 114 15.76 0.35 1.68
C ALA A 114 15.74 -0.99 2.45
N TYR A 115 16.61 -1.92 2.09
CA TYR A 115 16.73 -3.20 2.82
C TYR A 115 17.33 -3.05 4.23
N LEU A 116 18.29 -2.13 4.42
CA LEU A 116 18.80 -1.81 5.76
C LEU A 116 17.73 -1.20 6.67
N SER A 117 16.78 -0.45 6.11
CA SER A 117 15.62 0.05 6.86
C SER A 117 14.77 -1.10 7.40
N TYR A 118 14.51 -2.10 6.57
CA TYR A 118 13.81 -3.32 6.97
C TYR A 118 14.55 -4.02 8.13
N LEU A 119 15.86 -4.27 7.96
CA LEU A 119 16.66 -4.96 8.97
C LEU A 119 16.74 -4.18 10.30
N THR A 120 16.89 -2.86 10.23
CA THR A 120 16.99 -2.00 11.43
C THR A 120 15.68 -1.99 12.21
N ALA A 121 14.53 -1.97 11.53
CA ALA A 121 13.24 -2.08 12.20
C ALA A 121 13.06 -3.45 12.86
N GLU A 122 13.43 -4.55 12.18
CA GLU A 122 13.38 -5.90 12.77
C GLU A 122 14.29 -6.05 13.99
N LEU A 123 15.49 -5.42 14.00
CA LEU A 123 16.40 -5.42 15.16
C LEU A 123 15.79 -4.76 16.40
N VAL A 124 14.91 -3.77 16.21
CA VAL A 124 14.21 -3.06 17.29
C VAL A 124 12.85 -3.72 17.60
N HIS A 125 12.56 -4.89 17.00
CA HIS A 125 11.26 -5.57 17.09
C HIS A 125 10.08 -4.74 16.58
N PHE A 126 10.34 -3.82 15.65
CA PHE A 126 9.33 -3.08 14.93
C PHE A 126 9.04 -3.72 13.56
N SER A 127 7.96 -3.30 12.90
CA SER A 127 7.58 -3.86 11.60
C SER A 127 8.57 -3.47 10.50
N GLY A 128 9.39 -4.41 10.04
CA GLY A 128 10.29 -4.21 8.91
C GLY A 128 9.55 -3.77 7.65
N ILE A 129 8.34 -4.31 7.43
CA ILE A 129 7.51 -4.04 6.25
C ILE A 129 7.00 -2.59 6.22
N ILE A 130 6.50 -2.08 7.35
CA ILE A 130 6.09 -0.66 7.43
C ILE A 130 7.31 0.25 7.23
N SER A 131 8.46 -0.12 7.79
CA SER A 131 9.69 0.66 7.67
C SER A 131 10.17 0.78 6.23
N ILE A 132 10.27 -0.33 5.49
CA ILE A 132 10.71 -0.30 4.09
C ILE A 132 9.71 0.43 3.19
N ILE A 133 8.41 0.35 3.48
CA ILE A 133 7.36 1.12 2.78
C ILE A 133 7.58 2.63 2.99
N CYS A 134 7.71 3.07 4.25
CA CYS A 134 7.94 4.48 4.55
C CYS A 134 9.26 4.98 3.96
N CYS A 135 10.31 4.16 4.01
CA CYS A 135 11.58 4.44 3.34
C CYS A 135 11.39 4.64 1.83
N GLY A 136 10.70 3.71 1.15
CA GLY A 136 10.39 3.81 -0.27
C GLY A 136 9.59 5.06 -0.64
N LEU A 137 8.59 5.44 0.17
CA LEU A 137 7.81 6.67 -0.03
C LEU A 137 8.69 7.93 0.03
N VAL A 138 9.57 8.02 1.03
CA VAL A 138 10.53 9.13 1.17
C VAL A 138 11.57 9.11 0.06
N GLN A 139 12.07 7.94 -0.34
CA GLN A 139 13.02 7.78 -1.43
C GLN A 139 12.43 8.25 -2.78
N VAL A 140 11.18 7.91 -3.08
CA VAL A 140 10.51 8.38 -4.31
C VAL A 140 10.40 9.91 -4.36
N GLN A 141 10.14 10.55 -3.22
CA GLN A 141 10.01 12.00 -3.16
C GLN A 141 11.37 12.71 -3.22
N TYR A 142 12.38 12.25 -2.48
CA TYR A 142 13.63 13.00 -2.29
C TYR A 142 14.85 12.37 -2.97
N ALA A 143 15.01 11.04 -2.92
CA ALA A 143 16.19 10.37 -3.46
C ALA A 143 16.10 10.19 -4.99
N MET A 144 14.92 9.90 -5.54
CA MET A 144 14.73 9.69 -6.99
C MET A 144 14.96 10.96 -7.82
N GLY A 145 14.84 12.14 -7.22
CA GLY A 145 15.21 13.41 -7.86
C GLY A 145 16.72 13.61 -7.97
N ASN A 146 17.50 13.00 -7.07
CA ASN A 146 18.97 13.17 -7.03
C ASN A 146 19.72 12.23 -7.97
N ILE A 147 19.15 11.08 -8.27
CA ILE A 147 19.79 10.05 -9.09
C ILE A 147 19.71 10.37 -10.58
N SER A 148 20.67 9.87 -11.34
CA SER A 148 20.67 10.03 -12.79
C SER A 148 19.51 9.27 -13.46
N ARG A 149 19.06 9.72 -14.64
CA ARG A 149 17.96 9.06 -15.38
C ARG A 149 18.26 7.60 -15.75
N LYS A 150 19.54 7.27 -15.96
CA LYS A 150 20.00 5.88 -16.18
C LYS A 150 19.77 5.04 -14.92
N SER A 151 20.23 5.52 -13.77
CA SER A 151 20.04 4.86 -12.47
C SER A 151 18.57 4.73 -12.08
N TYR A 152 17.75 5.77 -12.29
CA TYR A 152 16.30 5.72 -12.07
C TYR A 152 15.65 4.60 -12.87
N THR A 153 16.02 4.49 -14.16
CA THR A 153 15.51 3.45 -15.05
C THR A 153 15.94 2.06 -14.58
N THR A 154 17.20 1.91 -14.15
CA THR A 154 17.73 0.67 -13.56
C THR A 154 16.96 0.27 -12.31
N VAL A 155 16.80 1.15 -11.31
CA VAL A 155 16.06 0.86 -10.08
C VAL A 155 14.61 0.48 -10.40
N LYS A 156 13.94 1.25 -11.27
CA LYS A 156 12.55 1.00 -11.64
C LYS A 156 12.34 -0.38 -12.25
N TYR A 157 13.15 -0.75 -13.25
CA TYR A 157 13.01 -2.05 -13.90
C TYR A 157 13.52 -3.20 -13.03
N PHE A 158 14.57 -2.98 -12.25
CA PHE A 158 15.08 -3.98 -11.31
C PHE A 158 14.04 -4.32 -10.24
N THR A 159 13.46 -3.32 -9.57
CA THR A 159 12.40 -3.53 -8.57
C THR A 159 11.15 -4.15 -9.20
N LYS A 160 10.76 -3.73 -10.42
CA LYS A 160 9.64 -4.34 -11.14
C LYS A 160 9.90 -5.81 -11.48
N MET A 161 11.10 -6.14 -11.94
CA MET A 161 11.49 -7.52 -12.24
C MET A 161 11.54 -8.35 -10.95
N LEU A 162 12.12 -7.82 -9.88
CA LEU A 162 12.19 -8.50 -8.59
C LEU A 162 10.80 -8.80 -8.02
N SER A 163 9.90 -7.83 -8.05
CA SER A 163 8.48 -8.02 -7.66
C SER A 163 7.82 -9.12 -8.48
N ALA A 164 7.95 -9.08 -9.81
CA ALA A 164 7.36 -10.09 -10.69
C ALA A 164 7.91 -11.50 -10.42
N VAL A 165 9.23 -11.61 -10.19
CA VAL A 165 9.85 -12.88 -9.82
C VAL A 165 9.31 -13.36 -8.47
N SER A 166 9.25 -12.49 -7.45
CA SER A 166 8.69 -12.84 -6.15
C SER A 166 7.24 -13.32 -6.23
N ASP A 167 6.40 -12.66 -7.01
CA ASP A 167 5.00 -13.07 -7.21
C ASP A 167 4.92 -14.46 -7.85
N THR A 168 5.71 -14.71 -8.90
CA THR A 168 5.73 -16.03 -9.56
C THR A 168 6.19 -17.14 -8.60
N VAL A 169 7.18 -16.88 -7.76
CA VAL A 169 7.68 -17.83 -6.76
C VAL A 169 6.59 -18.16 -5.74
N ILE A 170 5.85 -17.15 -5.24
CA ILE A 170 4.78 -17.37 -4.27
C ILE A 170 3.63 -18.19 -4.90
N PHE A 171 3.25 -17.92 -6.14
CA PHE A 171 2.24 -18.71 -6.84
C PHE A 171 2.69 -20.15 -7.13
N ILE A 172 3.97 -20.37 -7.43
CA ILE A 172 4.52 -21.72 -7.54
C ILE A 172 4.42 -22.45 -6.19
N PHE A 173 4.78 -21.79 -5.08
CA PHE A 173 4.62 -22.37 -3.74
C PHE A 173 3.16 -22.67 -3.40
N LEU A 174 2.22 -21.79 -3.76
CA LEU A 174 0.79 -22.02 -3.63
C LEU A 174 0.37 -23.31 -4.35
N GLY A 175 0.82 -23.50 -5.59
CA GLY A 175 0.56 -24.71 -6.38
C GLY A 175 1.18 -25.98 -5.77
N ILE A 176 2.41 -25.90 -5.23
CA ILE A 176 3.05 -27.03 -4.55
C ILE A 176 2.28 -27.42 -3.28
N VAL A 177 1.87 -26.43 -2.47
CA VAL A 177 1.10 -26.69 -1.24
C VAL A 177 -0.25 -27.32 -1.57
N LEU A 178 -0.91 -26.90 -2.65
CA LEU A 178 -2.18 -27.48 -3.12
C LEU A 178 -2.08 -28.97 -3.48
N VAL A 179 -0.94 -29.40 -4.02
CA VAL A 179 -0.78 -30.79 -4.49
C VAL A 179 -0.22 -31.70 -3.40
N ASN A 180 0.70 -31.19 -2.57
CA ASN A 180 1.51 -32.02 -1.68
C ASN A 180 0.97 -32.10 -0.24
N LYS A 181 0.28 -31.06 0.26
CA LYS A 181 -0.21 -31.08 1.64
C LYS A 181 -1.50 -31.90 1.77
N ARG A 182 -1.66 -32.54 2.94
CA ARG A 182 -2.95 -33.12 3.33
C ARG A 182 -3.93 -31.99 3.63
N HIS A 183 -5.05 -32.00 2.93
CA HIS A 183 -6.10 -30.99 3.09
C HIS A 183 -7.20 -31.49 4.01
N VAL A 184 -7.35 -30.83 5.16
CA VAL A 184 -8.50 -31.04 6.06
C VAL A 184 -9.63 -30.16 5.56
N TRP A 185 -10.59 -30.77 4.87
CA TRP A 185 -11.69 -30.07 4.24
C TRP A 185 -12.88 -29.87 5.18
N ASN A 186 -13.30 -28.61 5.36
CA ASN A 186 -14.56 -28.26 6.01
C ASN A 186 -15.35 -27.30 5.11
N THR A 187 -16.35 -27.85 4.40
CA THR A 187 -17.15 -27.09 3.43
C THR A 187 -17.83 -25.88 4.07
N GLY A 188 -18.37 -26.03 5.28
CA GLY A 188 -19.07 -24.95 5.98
C GLY A 188 -18.14 -23.79 6.28
N PHE A 189 -16.95 -24.07 6.82
CA PHE A 189 -15.98 -23.04 7.15
C PHE A 189 -15.45 -22.31 5.91
N VAL A 190 -15.18 -23.02 4.81
CA VAL A 190 -14.71 -22.42 3.54
C VAL A 190 -15.75 -21.51 2.91
N VAL A 191 -16.99 -22.00 2.76
CA VAL A 191 -18.06 -21.23 2.11
C VAL A 191 -18.43 -20.00 2.94
N TRP A 192 -18.58 -20.14 4.26
CA TRP A 192 -18.87 -19.00 5.13
C TRP A 192 -17.72 -18.00 5.17
N SER A 193 -16.46 -18.46 5.24
CA SER A 193 -15.31 -17.55 5.23
C SER A 193 -15.21 -16.77 3.92
N ALA A 194 -15.44 -17.42 2.77
CA ALA A 194 -15.46 -16.75 1.47
C ALA A 194 -16.61 -15.73 1.37
N ALA A 195 -17.83 -16.12 1.76
CA ALA A 195 -19.00 -15.25 1.73
C ALA A 195 -18.83 -14.04 2.66
N LEU A 196 -18.41 -14.25 3.90
CA LEU A 196 -18.16 -13.19 4.86
C LEU A 196 -17.04 -12.26 4.40
N CYS A 197 -15.95 -12.78 3.82
CA CYS A 197 -14.90 -11.95 3.25
C CYS A 197 -15.44 -10.97 2.20
N LEU A 198 -16.32 -11.44 1.30
CA LEU A 198 -16.95 -10.58 0.30
C LEU A 198 -17.88 -9.56 0.96
N VAL A 199 -18.82 -10.00 1.82
CA VAL A 199 -19.79 -9.11 2.47
C VAL A 199 -19.10 -8.02 3.29
N TYR A 200 -18.12 -8.38 4.12
CA TYR A 200 -17.37 -7.41 4.91
C TYR A 200 -16.59 -6.45 4.02
N ARG A 201 -16.00 -6.91 2.91
CA ARG A 201 -15.30 -6.04 1.96
C ARG A 201 -16.22 -5.01 1.33
N PHE A 202 -17.41 -5.43 0.88
CA PHE A 202 -18.41 -4.50 0.36
C PHE A 202 -18.86 -3.52 1.45
N MET A 203 -19.18 -4.00 2.65
CA MET A 203 -19.62 -3.13 3.74
C MET A 203 -18.55 -2.10 4.13
N THR A 204 -17.28 -2.49 4.23
CA THR A 204 -16.18 -1.58 4.60
C THR A 204 -15.91 -0.55 3.52
N VAL A 205 -15.81 -0.93 2.25
CA VAL A 205 -15.52 0.00 1.15
C VAL A 205 -16.65 1.02 0.98
N PHE A 206 -17.91 0.59 1.00
CA PHE A 206 -19.06 1.50 0.89
C PHE A 206 -19.18 2.39 2.13
N GLY A 207 -18.98 1.85 3.34
CA GLY A 207 -19.00 2.62 4.58
C GLY A 207 -17.90 3.68 4.65
N LEU A 208 -16.64 3.31 4.38
CA LEU A 208 -15.51 4.23 4.35
C LEU A 208 -15.68 5.29 3.26
N THR A 209 -16.16 4.90 2.07
CA THR A 209 -16.36 5.86 0.98
C THR A 209 -17.49 6.83 1.28
N TYR A 210 -18.55 6.39 1.96
CA TYR A 210 -19.62 7.27 2.44
C TYR A 210 -19.05 8.34 3.38
N ILE A 211 -18.25 7.93 4.38
CA ILE A 211 -17.60 8.86 5.32
C ILE A 211 -16.70 9.84 4.57
N VAL A 212 -15.84 9.35 3.67
CA VAL A 212 -14.91 10.18 2.89
C VAL A 212 -15.64 11.16 1.96
N ASN A 213 -16.75 10.74 1.36
CA ASN A 213 -17.56 11.62 0.50
C ASN A 213 -18.27 12.72 1.30
N VAL A 214 -18.64 12.46 2.56
CA VAL A 214 -19.23 13.45 3.48
C VAL A 214 -18.18 14.46 3.98
N VAL A 215 -16.95 14.01 4.24
CA VAL A 215 -15.83 14.85 4.73
C VAL A 215 -15.32 15.84 3.67
N GLY A 216 -15.92 15.88 2.47
CA GLY A 216 -15.71 16.97 1.51
C GLY A 216 -14.58 16.74 0.51
N ARG A 217 -14.31 15.49 0.12
CA ARG A 217 -13.33 15.20 -0.95
C ARG A 217 -13.71 15.90 -2.26
N VAL A 218 -12.78 16.68 -2.82
CA VAL A 218 -12.96 17.47 -4.07
C VAL A 218 -13.43 16.61 -5.25
N LYS A 219 -12.99 15.34 -5.31
CA LYS A 219 -13.46 14.36 -6.30
C LYS A 219 -14.20 13.22 -5.59
N LYS A 220 -15.53 13.24 -5.68
CA LYS A 220 -16.40 12.18 -5.16
C LYS A 220 -16.15 10.89 -5.94
N ILE A 221 -16.17 9.76 -5.22
CA ILE A 221 -16.02 8.42 -5.81
C ILE A 221 -17.42 7.93 -6.18
N ASN A 222 -17.64 7.66 -7.47
CA ASN A 222 -18.93 7.17 -7.96
C ASN A 222 -19.25 5.77 -7.43
N LEU A 223 -20.54 5.38 -7.40
CA LEU A 223 -20.95 4.04 -6.99
C LEU A 223 -20.34 2.93 -7.85
N GLU A 224 -20.14 3.19 -9.15
CA GLU A 224 -19.45 2.29 -10.08
C GLU A 224 -17.99 2.05 -9.69
N GLU A 225 -17.28 3.13 -9.33
CA GLU A 225 -15.89 3.08 -8.88
C GLU A 225 -15.78 2.39 -7.50
N GLN A 226 -16.76 2.60 -6.60
CA GLN A 226 -16.85 1.91 -5.31
C GLN A 226 -17.09 0.41 -5.48
N PHE A 227 -17.99 0.03 -6.39
CA PHE A 227 -18.29 -1.37 -6.66
C PHE A 227 -17.04 -2.10 -7.16
N ILE A 228 -16.32 -1.51 -8.10
CA ILE A 228 -15.11 -2.10 -8.67
C ILE A 228 -13.94 -2.10 -7.67
N MET A 229 -13.85 -1.11 -6.78
CA MET A 229 -12.90 -1.11 -5.66
C MET A 229 -13.19 -2.22 -4.64
N ALA A 230 -14.46 -2.44 -4.31
CA ALA A 230 -14.87 -3.52 -3.42
C ALA A 230 -14.65 -4.91 -4.07
N TYR A 231 -15.04 -5.06 -5.33
CA TYR A 231 -14.90 -6.30 -6.08
C TYR A 231 -13.44 -6.65 -6.42
N GLY A 232 -12.62 -5.64 -6.66
CA GLY A 232 -11.20 -5.79 -7.02
C GLY A 232 -10.26 -6.06 -5.84
N GLY A 233 -10.78 -6.20 -4.61
CA GLY A 233 -9.99 -6.58 -3.45
C GLY A 233 -9.71 -8.08 -3.39
N LEU A 234 -8.86 -8.57 -4.29
CA LEU A 234 -8.51 -10.00 -4.35
C LEU A 234 -7.68 -10.41 -3.13
N ARG A 235 -7.81 -11.66 -2.66
CA ARG A 235 -6.87 -12.23 -1.69
C ARG A 235 -5.67 -12.77 -2.45
N GLY A 236 -4.45 -12.53 -1.97
CA GLY A 236 -3.25 -12.90 -2.71
C GLY A 236 -2.09 -13.39 -1.86
N ALA A 237 -0.89 -13.08 -2.33
CA ALA A 237 0.36 -13.69 -1.91
C ALA A 237 0.66 -13.55 -0.41
N VAL A 238 0.34 -12.38 0.18
CA VAL A 238 0.61 -12.09 1.59
C VAL A 238 -0.21 -12.97 2.53
N ALA A 239 -1.52 -13.13 2.26
CA ALA A 239 -2.39 -14.01 3.06
C ALA A 239 -1.91 -15.47 3.04
N PHE A 240 -1.45 -15.94 1.88
CA PHE A 240 -0.88 -17.27 1.73
C PHE A 240 0.45 -17.43 2.49
N SER A 241 1.36 -16.46 2.39
CA SER A 241 2.63 -16.49 3.13
C SER A 241 2.39 -16.58 4.64
N LEU A 242 1.48 -15.74 5.17
CA LEU A 242 1.15 -15.70 6.59
C LEU A 242 0.54 -17.02 7.09
N VAL A 243 -0.34 -17.67 6.32
CA VAL A 243 -0.93 -18.95 6.74
C VAL A 243 0.09 -20.08 6.77
N ILE A 244 1.12 -20.04 5.91
CA ILE A 244 2.21 -21.03 5.90
C ILE A 244 3.20 -20.79 7.03
N MET A 245 3.42 -19.53 7.43
CA MET A 245 4.23 -19.21 8.62
C MET A 245 3.58 -19.68 9.94
N LEU A 246 2.29 -20.04 9.91
CA LEU A 246 1.60 -20.61 11.06
C LEU A 246 2.11 -22.04 11.32
N SER A 247 2.85 -22.22 12.41
CA SER A 247 3.43 -23.52 12.77
C SER A 247 2.39 -24.47 13.39
N ALA A 248 2.44 -25.74 12.98
CA ALA A 248 1.61 -26.82 13.49
C ALA A 248 1.68 -26.99 15.01
N CYS A 249 2.86 -26.73 15.60
CA CYS A 249 3.07 -26.88 17.04
C CYS A 249 2.44 -25.76 17.87
N LYS A 250 2.10 -24.62 17.25
CA LYS A 250 1.55 -23.45 17.96
C LYS A 250 0.02 -23.36 17.83
N PHE A 251 -0.59 -23.89 16.77
CA PHE A 251 -2.00 -23.68 16.49
C PHE A 251 -2.74 -25.00 16.19
N PRO A 252 -3.74 -25.38 17.01
CA PRO A 252 -4.70 -26.40 16.64
C PRO A 252 -5.38 -26.03 15.32
N ASN A 253 -5.69 -27.02 14.46
CA ASN A 253 -6.41 -26.83 13.20
C ASN A 253 -5.73 -25.96 12.13
N TYR A 254 -4.42 -25.73 12.21
CA TYR A 254 -3.71 -24.93 11.20
C TYR A 254 -3.89 -25.48 9.75
N GLU A 255 -4.02 -26.79 9.56
CA GLU A 255 -4.26 -27.42 8.25
C GLU A 255 -5.60 -27.00 7.62
N MET A 256 -6.61 -26.76 8.47
CA MET A 256 -7.91 -26.24 8.03
C MET A 256 -7.77 -24.79 7.54
N PHE A 257 -7.01 -23.95 8.27
CA PHE A 257 -6.75 -22.58 7.85
C PHE A 257 -5.96 -22.52 6.55
N VAL A 258 -4.92 -23.34 6.41
CA VAL A 258 -4.15 -23.43 5.16
C VAL A 258 -5.05 -23.80 3.99
N THR A 259 -5.87 -24.85 4.14
CA THR A 259 -6.78 -25.30 3.08
C THR A 259 -7.82 -24.22 2.73
N THR A 260 -8.36 -23.54 3.74
CA THR A 260 -9.39 -22.50 3.54
C THR A 260 -8.81 -21.26 2.86
N THR A 261 -7.67 -20.75 3.33
CA THR A 261 -6.97 -19.62 2.70
C THR A 261 -6.60 -19.95 1.26
N LEU A 262 -6.14 -21.17 0.99
CA LEU A 262 -5.80 -21.60 -0.37
C LEU A 262 -7.03 -21.54 -1.29
N VAL A 263 -8.16 -22.12 -0.87
CA VAL A 263 -9.40 -22.08 -1.68
C VAL A 263 -9.87 -20.64 -1.90
N ILE A 264 -9.82 -19.80 -0.88
CA ILE A 264 -10.21 -18.39 -1.01
C ILE A 264 -9.29 -17.66 -2.00
N VAL A 265 -7.97 -17.80 -1.88
CA VAL A 265 -7.01 -17.17 -2.79
C VAL A 265 -7.21 -17.65 -4.22
N LEU A 266 -7.39 -18.96 -4.45
CA LEU A 266 -7.68 -19.49 -5.78
C LEU A 266 -9.00 -18.92 -6.32
N PHE A 267 -10.05 -18.93 -5.52
CA PHE A 267 -11.35 -18.40 -5.91
C PHE A 267 -11.24 -16.91 -6.29
N THR A 268 -10.61 -16.09 -5.45
CA THR A 268 -10.51 -14.65 -5.71
C THR A 268 -9.59 -14.35 -6.90
N VAL A 269 -8.40 -14.96 -6.97
CA VAL A 269 -7.45 -14.66 -8.05
C VAL A 269 -7.96 -15.14 -9.41
N PHE A 270 -8.47 -16.37 -9.51
CA PHE A 270 -8.87 -16.94 -10.80
C PHE A 270 -10.26 -16.48 -11.23
N ILE A 271 -11.28 -16.59 -10.37
CA ILE A 271 -12.66 -16.28 -10.76
C ILE A 271 -12.89 -14.77 -10.70
N GLN A 272 -12.55 -14.14 -9.58
CA GLN A 272 -12.76 -12.72 -9.37
C GLN A 272 -11.78 -11.88 -10.21
N GLY A 273 -10.50 -12.27 -10.27
CA GLY A 273 -9.51 -11.60 -11.12
C GLY A 273 -9.83 -11.66 -12.62
N ALA A 274 -10.25 -12.82 -13.14
CA ALA A 274 -10.61 -12.94 -14.56
C ALA A 274 -11.89 -12.17 -14.93
N SER A 275 -12.83 -12.05 -14.00
CA SER A 275 -14.11 -11.34 -14.21
C SER A 275 -14.02 -9.82 -14.03
N VAL A 276 -12.93 -9.29 -13.48
CA VAL A 276 -12.71 -7.83 -13.35
C VAL A 276 -12.66 -7.15 -14.73
N LYS A 277 -11.96 -7.71 -15.71
CA LYS A 277 -11.84 -7.12 -17.06
C LYS A 277 -13.20 -6.94 -17.76
N PRO A 278 -14.06 -7.96 -17.89
CA PRO A 278 -15.39 -7.76 -18.47
C PRO A 278 -16.26 -6.83 -17.62
N LEU A 279 -16.13 -6.86 -16.30
CA LEU A 279 -16.90 -5.99 -15.40
C LEU A 279 -16.54 -4.50 -15.58
N VAL A 280 -15.26 -4.17 -15.69
CA VAL A 280 -14.79 -2.79 -15.96
C VAL A 280 -15.31 -2.29 -17.31
N ASN A 281 -15.28 -3.14 -18.34
CA ASN A 281 -15.79 -2.80 -19.66
C ASN A 281 -17.32 -2.60 -19.66
N LEU A 282 -18.05 -3.42 -18.88
CA LEU A 282 -19.50 -3.32 -18.75
C LEU A 282 -19.93 -2.05 -18.01
N LEU A 283 -19.24 -1.70 -16.92
CA LEU A 283 -19.54 -0.50 -16.12
C LEU A 283 -19.10 0.80 -16.79
N LYS A 284 -18.42 0.75 -17.96
CA LYS A 284 -17.92 1.92 -18.69
C LYS A 284 -17.27 2.96 -17.76
N ILE A 285 -16.44 2.52 -16.80
CA ILE A 285 -15.75 3.46 -15.90
C ILE A 285 -14.99 4.44 -16.77
N ARG A 286 -15.14 5.74 -16.47
CA ARG A 286 -14.53 6.85 -17.19
C ARG A 286 -13.07 6.53 -17.53
N LEU A 287 -12.85 6.29 -18.82
CA LEU A 287 -11.54 6.16 -19.43
C LEU A 287 -10.76 7.45 -19.20
N GLN A 288 -9.46 7.31 -19.06
CA GLN A 288 -8.55 8.43 -18.86
C GLN A 288 -8.77 9.49 -19.97
N GLN A 289 -9.27 10.67 -19.58
CA GLN A 289 -9.49 11.78 -20.53
C GLN A 289 -8.17 12.26 -21.13
N THR A 290 -8.27 12.70 -22.40
CA THR A 290 -7.20 13.22 -23.26
C THR A 290 -6.42 14.35 -22.57
N GLU A 291 -5.11 14.45 -22.81
CA GLU A 291 -4.19 15.36 -22.09
C GLU A 291 -4.60 16.85 -22.15
N GLY A 292 -5.24 17.30 -23.24
CA GLY A 292 -5.69 18.69 -23.38
C GLY A 292 -6.78 19.14 -22.39
N GLU A 293 -7.75 18.28 -22.09
CA GLU A 293 -8.82 18.61 -21.13
C GLU A 293 -8.31 18.64 -19.68
N LYS A 294 -7.26 17.85 -19.38
CA LYS A 294 -6.63 17.84 -18.05
C LYS A 294 -5.92 19.15 -17.76
N LEU A 295 -5.17 19.68 -18.73
CA LEU A 295 -4.36 20.87 -18.55
C LEU A 295 -5.23 22.09 -18.24
N ILE A 296 -6.34 22.25 -18.97
CA ILE A 296 -7.33 23.31 -18.74
C ILE A 296 -7.98 23.17 -17.35
N ARG A 297 -8.36 21.96 -16.96
CA ARG A 297 -8.94 21.71 -15.63
C ARG A 297 -7.94 21.95 -14.51
N GLU A 298 -6.69 21.55 -14.70
CA GLU A 298 -5.64 21.70 -13.68
C GLU A 298 -5.27 23.17 -13.48
N ILE A 299 -5.18 23.94 -14.57
CA ILE A 299 -5.05 25.39 -14.50
C ILE A 299 -6.24 25.97 -13.74
N ASN A 300 -7.47 25.63 -14.11
CA ASN A 300 -8.66 26.15 -13.44
C ASN A 300 -8.72 25.77 -11.96
N SER A 301 -8.36 24.54 -11.58
CA SER A 301 -8.35 24.12 -10.18
C SER A 301 -7.25 24.84 -9.38
N LYS A 302 -6.04 24.99 -9.93
CA LYS A 302 -4.96 25.72 -9.26
C LYS A 302 -5.33 27.20 -9.09
N LEU A 303 -6.00 27.78 -10.07
CA LEU A 303 -6.47 29.17 -10.02
C LEU A 303 -7.53 29.33 -8.93
N VAL A 304 -8.48 28.41 -8.82
CA VAL A 304 -9.48 28.40 -7.74
C VAL A 304 -8.84 28.20 -6.37
N ASP A 305 -7.90 27.26 -6.22
CA ASP A 305 -7.17 27.04 -4.97
C ASP A 305 -6.42 28.30 -4.54
N ASN A 306 -5.73 28.98 -5.46
CA ASN A 306 -5.00 30.22 -5.19
C ASN A 306 -5.93 31.39 -4.82
N ILE A 307 -7.10 31.51 -5.46
CA ILE A 307 -8.11 32.51 -5.07
C ILE A 307 -8.64 32.20 -3.68
N MET A 308 -8.93 30.93 -3.39
CA MET A 308 -9.46 30.52 -2.09
C MET A 308 -8.43 30.74 -0.97
N LEU A 309 -7.15 30.51 -1.24
CA LEU A 309 -6.04 30.88 -0.36
C LEU A 309 -6.01 32.39 -0.07
N GLY A 310 -6.12 33.23 -1.11
CA GLY A 310 -6.18 34.67 -0.93
C GLY A 310 -7.39 35.12 -0.10
N ILE A 311 -8.54 34.47 -0.27
CA ILE A 311 -9.74 34.70 0.55
C ILE A 311 -9.51 34.25 1.99
N GLU A 312 -8.93 33.07 2.23
CA GLU A 312 -8.59 32.55 3.56
C GLU A 312 -7.62 33.48 4.31
N GLU A 313 -6.64 34.05 3.61
CA GLU A 313 -5.67 34.99 4.18
C GLU A 313 -6.30 36.34 4.55
N ILE A 314 -7.17 36.89 3.69
CA ILE A 314 -7.88 38.16 3.95
C ILE A 314 -8.92 38.00 5.06
N THR A 315 -9.62 36.87 5.10
CA THR A 315 -10.67 36.59 6.10
C THR A 315 -10.11 36.12 7.45
N GLY A 316 -8.81 35.84 7.53
CA GLY A 316 -8.15 35.29 8.73
C GLY A 316 -8.57 33.85 9.06
N HIS A 317 -9.34 33.20 8.18
CA HIS A 317 -9.82 31.84 8.38
C HIS A 317 -8.80 30.85 7.82
N ARG A 318 -8.14 30.08 8.71
CA ARG A 318 -7.13 29.08 8.30
C ARG A 318 -7.81 27.79 7.87
N GLY A 319 -8.12 27.70 6.58
CA GLY A 319 -8.72 26.52 5.96
C GLY A 319 -7.71 25.43 5.61
N GLY A 320 -8.19 24.38 4.93
CA GLY A 320 -7.34 23.27 4.48
C GLY A 320 -6.31 23.67 3.41
N ASN A 321 -6.62 24.71 2.62
CA ASN A 321 -5.70 25.20 1.59
C ASN A 321 -4.50 25.89 2.23
N TYR A 322 -4.72 26.71 3.26
CA TYR A 322 -3.65 27.34 4.02
C TYR A 322 -2.62 26.32 4.54
N TRP A 323 -3.08 25.23 5.17
CA TRP A 323 -2.18 24.19 5.69
C TRP A 323 -1.40 23.45 4.61
N LYS A 324 -2.04 23.22 3.45
CA LYS A 324 -1.36 22.66 2.27
C LYS A 324 -0.23 23.57 1.81
N GLN A 325 -0.48 24.88 1.71
CA GLN A 325 0.53 25.86 1.31
C GLN A 325 1.67 25.96 2.33
N VAL A 326 1.38 25.93 3.64
CA VAL A 326 2.41 25.91 4.68
C VAL A 326 3.30 24.67 4.55
N MET A 327 2.71 23.49 4.31
CA MET A 327 3.51 22.28 4.08
C MET A 327 4.34 22.34 2.80
N GLU A 328 3.78 22.86 1.70
CA GLU A 328 4.52 23.06 0.45
C GLU A 328 5.67 24.06 0.65
N GLN A 329 5.47 25.14 1.40
CA GLN A 329 6.53 26.10 1.73
C GLN A 329 7.62 25.46 2.60
N ILE A 330 7.27 24.64 3.58
CA ILE A 330 8.25 23.93 4.40
C ILE A 330 9.05 22.95 3.53
N ASP A 331 8.39 22.22 2.65
CA ASP A 331 9.03 21.29 1.73
C ASP A 331 9.99 22.01 0.77
N GLU A 332 9.52 23.04 0.08
CA GLU A 332 10.31 23.85 -0.86
C GLU A 332 11.49 24.57 -0.19
N LYS A 333 11.28 25.13 1.02
CA LYS A 333 12.25 26.00 1.67
C LYS A 333 13.28 25.25 2.51
N TYR A 334 12.91 24.11 3.10
CA TYR A 334 13.79 23.38 4.03
C TYR A 334 14.11 21.97 3.54
N LEU A 335 13.11 21.16 3.16
CA LEU A 335 13.34 19.74 2.87
C LEU A 335 14.02 19.53 1.51
N LYS A 336 13.53 20.14 0.44
CA LYS A 336 14.13 20.05 -0.90
C LYS A 336 15.57 20.57 -0.95
N PRO A 337 15.94 21.77 -0.44
CA PRO A 337 17.33 22.22 -0.51
C PRO A 337 18.26 21.39 0.38
N LEU A 338 17.77 20.83 1.49
CA LEU A 338 18.56 19.94 2.35
C LEU A 338 18.78 18.57 1.67
N LEU A 339 17.72 17.97 1.15
CA LEU A 339 17.71 16.58 0.69
C LEU A 339 17.94 16.41 -0.81
N GLN A 340 17.65 17.42 -1.63
CA GLN A 340 17.81 17.40 -3.08
C GLN A 340 18.99 18.25 -3.56
N HIS A 341 19.46 17.95 -4.77
CA HIS A 341 20.48 18.75 -5.46
C HIS A 341 19.86 19.91 -6.25
N LYS A 342 20.58 21.04 -6.40
CA LYS A 342 20.06 22.24 -7.08
C LYS A 342 19.68 21.99 -8.55
N SER A 343 20.40 21.11 -9.26
CA SER A 343 20.07 20.76 -10.65
C SER A 343 18.85 19.83 -10.78
N ALA A 344 18.47 19.11 -9.72
CA ALA A 344 17.25 18.32 -9.70
C ALA A 344 16.00 19.20 -9.65
N GLN A 345 16.05 20.33 -8.93
CA GLN A 345 14.96 21.33 -8.89
C GLN A 345 14.67 21.91 -10.28
N ASP A 346 15.68 22.13 -11.12
CA ASP A 346 15.53 22.66 -12.50
C ASP A 346 14.84 21.69 -13.47
N SER A 347 14.86 20.38 -13.18
CA SER A 347 14.20 19.37 -14.02
C SER A 347 12.70 19.27 -13.77
N LEU A 348 12.24 19.62 -12.56
CA LEU A 348 10.81 19.76 -12.26
C LEU A 348 10.23 21.01 -12.96
N THR A 349 10.97 22.11 -13.04
CA THR A 349 10.54 23.29 -13.81
C THR A 349 10.51 23.01 -15.31
N ARG A 350 11.46 22.26 -15.88
CA ARG A 350 11.49 21.92 -17.33
C ARG A 350 10.38 21.00 -17.84
N VAL A 351 9.57 20.39 -16.98
CA VAL A 351 8.37 19.64 -17.40
C VAL A 351 7.13 20.54 -17.41
N TYR A 352 7.21 21.71 -16.78
CA TYR A 352 6.11 22.68 -16.65
C TYR A 352 6.40 24.06 -17.27
N THR A 353 7.54 24.22 -17.96
CA THR A 353 7.77 25.21 -19.02
C THR A 353 7.95 24.50 -20.34
#